data_AF-A0A520Q1P1-F1
#
_entry.id   AF-A0A520Q1P1-F1
#
_cell.length_a   1.000
_cell.length_b   1.000
_cell.length_c   1.000
_cell.angle_alpha   90.00
_cell.angle_beta   90.00
_cell.angle_gamma   90.00
#
_symmetry.space_group_name_H-M   'P 1'
#
loop_
_entity.id
_entity.type
_entity.pdbx_description
1 polymer ?
#
loop_
_entity_poly.entity_id
_entity_poly.type
_entity_poly.pdbx_seq_one_letter_code
_entity_poly.pdbx_strand_id
1 'polypeptide(L)'
;MAKLRVPQKAQRVLELLIGLGHPRVREALAGHGFADADLDEGWRRLRGLSDVTSLLAPELPSARLLAELDAWENHWFPLVEVVLRTRHPRARDVVFHNLRQTTGAQVVVSVSTLLDRLDALPRPELDGGLGEEGHRARAILRARGLTDQVITDARDLLAQVGAPPERDTSVAAPGTRDAAEQHLWRWYIEWSSIARLAIQDRRLLSSLG
;
A
#
# COMPACT_ATOMS: atom_id res chain seq x y z
N MET A 1 8.36 22.29 -20.13
CA MET A 1 8.10 21.29 -19.07
C MET A 1 8.36 19.91 -19.65
N ALA A 2 9.20 19.07 -19.01
CA ALA A 2 9.51 17.74 -19.52
C ALA A 2 8.26 16.84 -19.49
N LYS A 3 7.93 16.18 -20.61
CA LYS A 3 6.83 15.20 -20.66
C LYS A 3 7.19 14.03 -19.74
N LEU A 4 6.32 13.73 -18.78
CA LEU A 4 6.46 12.55 -17.91
C LEU A 4 6.47 11.28 -18.78
N ARG A 5 7.45 10.42 -18.55
CA ARG A 5 7.57 9.11 -19.21
C ARG A 5 6.57 8.12 -18.60
N VAL A 6 6.20 7.08 -19.36
CA VAL A 6 5.30 6.00 -18.92
C VAL A 6 5.59 5.49 -17.49
N PRO A 7 6.85 5.18 -17.11
CA PRO A 7 7.14 4.69 -15.76
C PRO A 7 6.86 5.73 -14.66
N GLN A 8 7.09 7.01 -14.94
CA GLN A 8 6.82 8.10 -14.00
C GLN A 8 5.32 8.32 -13.80
N LYS A 9 4.52 8.11 -14.86
CA LYS A 9 3.06 8.14 -14.77
C LYS A 9 2.53 6.95 -13.98
N ALA A 10 3.03 5.74 -14.24
CA ALA A 10 2.65 4.54 -13.52
C ALA A 10 2.97 4.64 -12.02
N GLN A 11 4.14 5.18 -11.66
CA GLN A 11 4.51 5.38 -10.26
C GLN A 11 3.57 6.36 -9.53
N ARG A 12 3.24 7.49 -10.16
CA ARG A 12 2.26 8.43 -9.59
C ARG A 12 0.87 7.83 -9.43
N VAL A 13 0.47 6.98 -10.37
CA VAL A 13 -0.80 6.25 -10.28
C VAL A 13 -0.77 5.26 -9.12
N LEU A 14 0.34 4.57 -8.92
CA LEU A 14 0.53 3.64 -7.80
C LEU A 14 0.47 4.37 -6.45
N GLU A 15 1.16 5.49 -6.30
CA GLU A 15 1.12 6.34 -5.09
C GLU A 15 -0.32 6.77 -4.77
N LEU A 16 -1.05 7.22 -5.80
CA LEU A 16 -2.47 7.59 -5.66
C LEU A 16 -3.32 6.38 -5.25
N LEU A 17 -3.15 5.21 -5.89
CA LEU A 17 -3.91 3.99 -5.58
C LEU A 17 -3.67 3.51 -4.14
N ILE A 18 -2.44 3.60 -3.65
CA ILE A 18 -2.08 3.28 -2.27
C ILE A 18 -2.81 4.22 -1.31
N GLY A 19 -2.77 5.54 -1.55
CA GLY A 19 -3.44 6.51 -0.69
C GLY A 19 -4.98 6.44 -0.77
N LEU A 20 -5.55 6.10 -1.94
CA LEU A 20 -6.98 5.85 -2.12
C LEU A 20 -7.48 4.63 -1.33
N GLY A 21 -6.59 3.71 -0.93
CA GLY A 21 -6.91 2.61 -0.02
C GLY A 21 -7.24 3.08 1.41
N HIS A 22 -6.88 4.32 1.78
CA HIS A 22 -7.08 4.84 3.12
C HIS A 22 -8.57 5.15 3.39
N PRO A 23 -9.21 4.64 4.48
CA PRO A 23 -10.64 4.81 4.72
C PRO A 23 -11.12 6.26 4.75
N ARG A 24 -10.35 7.16 5.38
CA ARG A 24 -10.66 8.60 5.43
C ARG A 24 -10.59 9.28 4.06
N VAL A 25 -9.73 8.78 3.17
CA VAL A 25 -9.64 9.27 1.78
C VAL A 25 -10.86 8.77 1.00
N ARG A 26 -11.22 7.49 1.14
CA ARG A 26 -12.43 6.93 0.51
C ARG A 26 -13.70 7.63 0.98
N GLU A 27 -13.82 7.90 2.27
CA GLU A 27 -14.96 8.63 2.84
C GLU A 27 -15.07 10.05 2.27
N ALA A 28 -13.95 10.77 2.19
CA ALA A 28 -13.91 12.10 1.60
C ALA A 28 -14.31 12.09 0.10
N LEU A 29 -13.97 11.02 -0.62
CA LEU A 29 -14.23 10.88 -2.05
C LEU A 29 -15.60 10.25 -2.37
N ALA A 30 -16.24 9.58 -1.41
CA ALA A 30 -17.55 8.94 -1.59
C ALA A 30 -18.63 9.97 -1.98
N GLY A 31 -18.55 11.20 -1.45
CA GLY A 31 -19.43 12.31 -1.84
C GLY A 31 -19.30 12.74 -3.31
N HIS A 32 -18.22 12.33 -3.98
CA HIS A 32 -17.95 12.55 -5.40
C HIS A 32 -18.12 11.27 -6.24
N GLY A 33 -18.72 10.22 -5.67
CA GLY A 33 -19.04 8.98 -6.37
C GLY A 33 -17.94 7.93 -6.38
N PHE A 34 -16.83 8.13 -5.63
CA PHE A 34 -15.77 7.12 -5.55
C PHE A 34 -16.27 5.86 -4.85
N ALA A 35 -16.11 4.72 -5.51
CA ALA A 35 -16.48 3.41 -5.01
C ALA A 35 -15.33 2.39 -5.18
N ASP A 36 -15.50 1.21 -4.59
CA ASP A 36 -14.52 0.13 -4.72
C ASP A 36 -14.31 -0.28 -6.20
N ALA A 37 -15.33 -0.13 -7.05
CA ALA A 37 -15.23 -0.36 -8.48
C ALA A 37 -14.23 0.58 -9.18
N ASP A 38 -14.09 1.83 -8.73
CA ASP A 38 -13.14 2.81 -9.28
C ASP A 38 -11.71 2.50 -8.87
N LEU A 39 -11.53 2.01 -7.64
CA LEU A 39 -10.25 1.53 -7.14
C LEU A 39 -9.81 0.29 -7.93
N ASP A 40 -10.72 -0.67 -8.13
CA ASP A 40 -10.50 -1.85 -8.95
C ASP A 40 -10.20 -1.51 -10.40
N GLU A 41 -10.87 -0.48 -10.95
CA GLU A 41 -10.60 0.02 -12.29
C GLU A 41 -9.18 0.61 -12.39
N GLY A 42 -8.75 1.42 -11.43
CA GLY A 42 -7.40 1.98 -11.39
C GLY A 42 -6.32 0.89 -11.33
N TRP A 43 -6.51 -0.13 -10.48
CA TRP A 43 -5.63 -1.29 -10.42
C TRP A 43 -5.61 -2.10 -11.73
N ARG A 44 -6.77 -2.29 -12.36
CA ARG A 44 -6.89 -3.02 -13.64
C ARG A 44 -6.21 -2.27 -14.78
N ARG A 45 -6.35 -0.94 -14.84
CA ARG A 45 -5.68 -0.09 -15.82
C ARG A 45 -4.17 -0.06 -15.60
N LEU A 46 -3.72 -0.02 -14.34
CA LEU A 46 -2.30 -0.11 -14.01
C LEU A 46 -1.72 -1.45 -14.49
N ARG A 47 -2.39 -2.58 -14.22
CA ARG A 47 -2.00 -3.92 -14.72
C ARG A 47 -2.02 -4.02 -16.25
N GLY A 48 -3.01 -3.43 -16.91
CA GLY A 48 -3.08 -3.39 -18.38
C GLY A 48 -1.97 -2.56 -19.03
N LEU A 49 -1.40 -1.59 -18.29
CA LEU A 49 -0.17 -0.93 -18.69
C LEU A 49 1.04 -1.84 -18.51
N SER A 50 1.06 -2.59 -17.40
CA SER A 50 2.12 -3.54 -17.01
C SER A 50 2.38 -4.62 -18.05
N ASP A 51 1.33 -5.23 -18.63
CA ASP A 51 1.45 -6.21 -19.73
C ASP A 51 2.13 -5.62 -20.98
N VAL A 52 2.01 -4.31 -21.23
CA VAL A 52 2.60 -3.63 -22.39
C VAL A 52 3.97 -3.01 -22.07
N THR A 53 4.22 -2.63 -20.81
CA THR A 53 5.53 -2.22 -20.30
C THR A 53 6.47 -3.39 -19.99
N SER A 54 5.94 -4.61 -19.81
CA SER A 54 6.71 -5.85 -19.60
C SER A 54 7.73 -6.10 -20.71
N LEU A 55 7.48 -5.54 -21.90
CA LEU A 55 8.33 -5.69 -23.09
C LEU A 55 9.56 -4.75 -23.09
N LEU A 56 9.57 -3.71 -22.25
CA LEU A 56 10.62 -2.65 -22.24
C LEU A 56 10.95 -2.07 -20.83
N ALA A 57 10.68 -2.81 -19.74
CA ALA A 57 11.00 -2.55 -18.31
C ALA A 57 10.10 -1.58 -17.49
N PRO A 58 10.12 -1.61 -16.14
CA PRO A 58 10.43 -2.71 -15.19
C PRO A 58 9.13 -3.42 -14.73
N GLU A 59 9.24 -4.69 -14.35
CA GLU A 59 8.11 -5.50 -13.89
C GLU A 59 7.55 -4.98 -12.56
N LEU A 60 6.23 -5.04 -12.42
CA LEU A 60 5.54 -5.00 -11.12
C LEU A 60 6.16 -6.03 -10.15
N PRO A 61 5.93 -5.92 -8.83
CA PRO A 61 6.30 -6.97 -7.89
C PRO A 61 5.92 -8.35 -8.42
N SER A 62 6.91 -9.23 -8.50
CA SER A 62 6.70 -10.60 -9.00
C SER A 62 5.55 -11.27 -8.23
N ALA A 63 4.75 -12.10 -8.90
CA ALA A 63 3.68 -12.87 -8.25
C ALA A 63 4.19 -13.66 -7.03
N ARG A 64 5.47 -14.01 -7.04
CA ARG A 64 6.21 -14.58 -5.92
C ARG A 64 6.32 -13.63 -4.73
N LEU A 65 6.74 -12.38 -4.93
CA LEU A 65 6.82 -11.37 -3.86
C LEU A 65 5.45 -11.09 -3.23
N LEU A 66 4.40 -11.01 -4.05
CA LEU A 66 3.04 -10.87 -3.53
C LEU A 66 2.60 -12.09 -2.73
N ALA A 67 2.93 -13.30 -3.17
CA ALA A 67 2.65 -14.53 -2.43
C ALA A 67 3.45 -14.62 -1.11
N GLU A 68 4.69 -14.12 -1.09
CA GLU A 68 5.53 -14.05 0.12
C GLU A 68 4.95 -13.05 1.13
N LEU A 69 4.46 -11.89 0.68
CA LEU A 69 3.75 -10.93 1.53
C LEU A 69 2.40 -11.46 2.03
N ASP A 70 1.65 -12.15 1.18
CA ASP A 70 0.37 -12.78 1.53
C ASP A 70 0.58 -13.89 2.57
N ALA A 71 1.60 -14.73 2.39
CA ALA A 71 1.99 -15.73 3.38
C ALA A 71 2.42 -15.09 4.71
N TRP A 72 3.16 -13.99 4.65
CA TRP A 72 3.54 -13.22 5.84
C TRP A 72 2.31 -12.66 6.56
N GLU A 73 1.37 -12.03 5.84
CA GLU A 73 0.13 -11.50 6.39
C GLU A 73 -0.70 -12.61 7.06
N ASN A 74 -0.89 -13.73 6.35
CA ASN A 74 -1.65 -14.87 6.82
C ASN A 74 -1.08 -15.50 8.09
N HIS A 75 0.24 -15.44 8.29
CA HIS A 75 0.87 -15.93 9.51
C HIS A 75 0.80 -14.91 10.66
N TRP A 76 1.22 -13.67 10.40
CA TRP A 76 1.46 -12.70 11.46
C TRP A 76 0.24 -11.92 11.88
N PHE A 77 -0.71 -11.60 10.99
CA PHE A 77 -1.92 -10.86 11.38
C PHE A 77 -2.72 -11.56 12.49
N PRO A 78 -3.06 -12.86 12.36
CA PRO A 78 -3.82 -13.56 13.39
C PRO A 78 -3.05 -13.64 14.72
N LEU A 79 -1.73 -13.87 14.67
CA LEU A 79 -0.89 -13.94 15.86
C LEU A 79 -0.86 -12.59 16.59
N VAL A 80 -0.60 -11.50 15.87
CA VAL A 80 -0.55 -10.16 16.44
C VAL A 80 -1.90 -9.78 17.01
N GLU A 81 -3.01 -10.04 16.30
CA GLU A 81 -4.34 -9.74 16.80
C GLU A 81 -4.65 -10.52 18.09
N VAL A 82 -4.41 -11.83 18.12
CA VAL A 82 -4.68 -12.67 19.30
C VAL A 82 -3.86 -12.21 20.51
N VAL A 83 -2.57 -11.95 20.32
CA VAL A 83 -1.67 -11.53 21.41
C VAL A 83 -2.09 -10.17 21.96
N LEU A 84 -2.31 -9.18 21.08
CA LEU A 84 -2.70 -7.84 21.51
C LEU A 84 -4.10 -7.84 22.13
N ARG A 85 -5.09 -8.51 21.52
CA ARG A 85 -6.45 -8.62 22.08
C ARG A 85 -6.45 -9.19 23.50
N THR A 86 -5.58 -10.15 23.79
CA THR A 86 -5.54 -10.84 25.08
C THR A 86 -4.76 -10.09 26.15
N ARG A 87 -3.70 -9.35 25.77
CA ARG A 87 -2.74 -8.75 26.73
C ARG A 87 -2.70 -7.22 26.72
N HIS A 88 -3.02 -6.60 25.58
CA HIS A 88 -2.92 -5.15 25.33
C HIS A 88 -4.07 -4.68 24.41
N PRO A 89 -5.33 -4.71 24.88
CA PRO A 89 -6.50 -4.46 24.04
C PRO A 89 -6.51 -3.06 23.42
N ARG A 90 -6.00 -2.02 24.12
CA ARG A 90 -5.85 -0.68 23.54
C ARG A 90 -4.86 -0.67 22.37
N ALA A 91 -3.74 -1.39 22.49
CA ALA A 91 -2.78 -1.53 21.40
C ALA A 91 -3.38 -2.29 20.22
N ARG A 92 -4.21 -3.33 20.48
CA ARG A 92 -4.97 -4.01 19.43
C ARG A 92 -5.85 -3.03 18.67
N ASP A 93 -6.63 -2.21 19.37
CA ASP A 93 -7.58 -1.31 18.72
C ASP A 93 -6.87 -0.24 17.88
N VAL A 94 -5.72 0.26 18.33
CA VAL A 94 -4.87 1.17 17.54
C VAL A 94 -4.30 0.48 16.31
N VAL A 95 -3.68 -0.69 16.49
CA VAL A 95 -2.99 -1.41 15.41
C VAL A 95 -3.98 -1.92 14.37
N PHE A 96 -5.10 -2.50 14.78
CA PHE A 96 -6.10 -3.10 13.90
C PHE A 96 -7.26 -2.16 13.51
N HIS A 97 -7.17 -0.87 13.83
CA HIS A 97 -8.20 0.09 13.42
C HIS A 97 -8.41 0.09 11.90
N ASN A 98 -9.57 -0.39 11.44
CA ASN A 98 -9.88 -0.57 10.01
C ASN A 98 -8.86 -1.41 9.22
N LEU A 99 -8.09 -2.26 9.90
CA LEU A 99 -7.12 -3.15 9.29
C LEU A 99 -7.63 -4.58 9.40
N ARG A 100 -7.69 -5.25 8.25
CA ARG A 100 -8.09 -6.65 8.12
C ARG A 100 -7.12 -7.33 7.16
N GLN A 101 -7.07 -8.65 7.19
CA GLN A 101 -6.39 -9.41 6.16
C GLN A 101 -6.98 -9.08 4.79
N THR A 102 -6.13 -9.06 3.78
CA THR A 102 -6.51 -8.74 2.41
C THR A 102 -5.96 -9.82 1.49
N THR A 103 -6.20 -9.68 0.19
CA THR A 103 -5.69 -10.65 -0.79
C THR A 103 -5.13 -9.93 -2.00
N GLY A 104 -4.10 -10.50 -2.62
CA GLY A 104 -3.50 -9.95 -3.83
C GLY A 104 -2.83 -8.61 -3.56
N ALA A 105 -2.94 -7.64 -4.48
CA ALA A 105 -2.18 -6.39 -4.40
C ALA A 105 -2.46 -5.54 -3.13
N GLN A 106 -3.60 -5.74 -2.47
CA GLN A 106 -3.94 -5.04 -1.23
C GLN A 106 -3.06 -5.47 -0.05
N VAL A 107 -2.41 -6.64 -0.12
CA VAL A 107 -1.54 -7.16 0.94
C VAL A 107 -0.33 -6.27 1.21
N VAL A 108 0.13 -5.55 0.20
CA VAL A 108 1.23 -4.58 0.32
C VAL A 108 0.82 -3.45 1.27
N VAL A 109 -0.41 -2.96 1.13
CA VAL A 109 -0.95 -1.84 1.92
C VAL A 109 -1.24 -2.28 3.36
N SER A 110 -1.85 -3.45 3.54
CA SER A 110 -2.17 -3.97 4.86
C SER A 110 -0.91 -4.29 5.67
N VAL A 111 0.09 -4.97 5.07
CA VAL A 111 1.37 -5.28 5.72
C VAL A 111 2.13 -4.00 6.07
N SER A 112 2.24 -3.03 5.15
CA SER A 112 2.88 -1.75 5.46
C SER A 112 2.17 -1.02 6.61
N THR A 113 0.83 -0.97 6.57
CA THR A 113 0.01 -0.33 7.61
C THR A 113 0.21 -0.99 8.97
N LEU A 114 0.29 -2.32 9.02
CA LEU A 114 0.55 -3.04 10.26
C LEU A 114 1.92 -2.64 10.84
N LEU A 115 2.98 -2.71 10.03
CA LEU A 115 4.34 -2.43 10.47
C LEU A 115 4.50 -0.98 10.97
N ASP A 116 3.93 -0.02 10.26
CA ASP A 116 4.02 1.39 10.64
C ASP A 116 3.27 1.68 11.96
N ARG A 117 2.13 1.04 12.18
CA ARG A 117 1.39 1.18 13.44
C ARG A 117 2.11 0.48 14.60
N LEU A 118 2.72 -0.67 14.35
CA LEU A 118 3.56 -1.35 15.34
C LEU A 118 4.79 -0.51 15.73
N ASP A 119 5.35 0.26 14.80
CA ASP A 119 6.46 1.18 15.08
C ASP A 119 6.01 2.49 15.75
N ALA A 120 4.76 2.89 15.53
CA ALA A 120 4.17 4.04 16.20
C ALA A 120 3.75 3.76 17.66
N LEU A 121 3.43 2.50 17.99
CA LEU A 121 2.96 2.11 19.32
C LEU A 121 3.79 2.66 20.49
N PRO A 122 5.14 2.60 20.49
CA PRO A 122 5.94 3.06 21.62
C PRO A 122 6.03 4.58 21.76
N ARG A 123 5.58 5.35 20.76
CA ARG A 123 5.62 6.81 20.79
C ARG A 123 4.68 7.35 21.89
N PRO A 124 4.91 8.58 22.40
CA PRO A 124 3.98 9.22 23.32
C PRO A 124 2.55 9.29 22.76
N GLU A 125 1.53 9.33 23.62
CA GLU A 125 0.13 9.46 23.19
C GLU A 125 -0.09 10.75 22.36
N LEU A 126 0.66 11.82 22.66
CA LEU A 126 0.65 13.08 21.90
C LEU A 126 1.07 12.91 20.43
N ASP A 127 1.86 11.88 20.12
CA ASP A 127 2.35 11.56 18.78
C ASP A 127 1.60 10.37 18.16
N GLY A 128 0.45 9.98 18.73
CA GLY A 128 -0.40 8.91 18.24
C GLY A 128 0.04 7.49 18.64
N GLY A 129 0.95 7.36 19.62
CA GLY A 129 1.33 6.07 20.21
C GLY A 129 0.63 5.79 21.54
N LEU A 130 1.19 4.87 22.34
CA LEU A 130 0.70 4.45 23.65
C LEU A 130 1.81 4.47 24.73
N GLY A 131 2.96 5.08 24.44
CA GLY A 131 4.10 5.20 25.33
C GLY A 131 4.53 3.86 25.94
N GLU A 132 4.58 3.80 27.27
CA GLU A 132 4.94 2.60 28.04
C GLU A 132 4.07 1.37 27.73
N GLU A 133 2.77 1.56 27.48
CA GLU A 133 1.88 0.45 27.10
C GLU A 133 2.25 -0.09 25.72
N GLY A 134 2.61 0.80 24.79
CA GLY A 134 3.12 0.45 23.47
C GLY A 134 4.46 -0.30 23.53
N HIS A 135 5.37 0.11 24.41
CA HIS A 135 6.62 -0.61 24.66
C HIS A 135 6.38 -2.04 25.14
N ARG A 136 5.44 -2.24 26.08
CA ARG A 136 5.08 -3.58 26.58
C ARG A 136 4.42 -4.43 25.51
N ALA A 137 3.54 -3.84 24.70
CA ALA A 137 2.91 -4.51 23.57
C ALA A 137 3.96 -5.00 22.55
N ARG A 138 4.95 -4.16 22.20
CA ARG A 138 6.07 -4.58 21.34
C ARG A 138 6.92 -5.68 21.97
N ALA A 139 7.19 -5.59 23.27
CA ALA A 139 7.98 -6.59 23.98
C ALA A 139 7.31 -7.98 23.97
N ILE A 140 5.99 -8.05 24.18
CA ILE A 140 5.29 -9.35 24.16
C ILE A 140 5.21 -9.92 22.74
N LEU A 141 5.02 -9.09 21.71
CA LEU A 141 5.03 -9.55 20.31
C LEU A 141 6.41 -10.10 19.92
N ARG A 142 7.49 -9.43 20.32
CA ARG A 142 8.87 -9.93 20.15
C ARG A 142 9.07 -11.28 20.83
N ALA A 143 8.58 -11.43 22.06
CA ALA A 143 8.62 -12.70 22.80
C ALA A 143 7.76 -13.82 22.18
N ARG A 144 6.84 -13.49 21.27
CA ARG A 144 6.00 -14.44 20.51
C ARG A 144 6.51 -14.70 19.10
N GLY A 145 7.69 -14.19 18.76
CA GLY A 145 8.38 -14.51 17.50
C GLY A 145 8.36 -13.38 16.47
N LEU A 146 7.59 -12.30 16.66
CA LEU A 146 7.63 -11.12 15.80
C LEU A 146 8.87 -10.27 16.16
N THR A 147 10.05 -10.80 15.84
CA THR A 147 11.34 -10.17 16.14
C THR A 147 11.58 -8.96 15.24
N ASP A 148 12.56 -8.14 15.61
CA ASP A 148 12.94 -6.99 14.77
C ASP A 148 13.48 -7.48 13.40
N GLN A 149 14.08 -8.68 13.32
CA GLN A 149 14.47 -9.29 12.05
C GLN A 149 13.25 -9.62 11.18
N VAL A 150 12.20 -10.23 11.74
CA VAL A 150 10.97 -10.54 10.99
C VAL A 150 10.30 -9.27 10.44
N ILE A 151 10.37 -8.17 11.20
CA ILE A 151 9.88 -6.86 10.75
C ILE A 151 10.77 -6.30 9.63
N THR A 152 12.09 -6.38 9.76
CA THR A 152 13.03 -5.98 8.72
C THR A 152 12.82 -6.79 7.44
N ASP A 153 12.70 -8.11 7.52
CA ASP A 153 12.47 -8.98 6.36
C ASP A 153 11.18 -8.58 5.62
N ALA A 154 10.11 -8.27 6.36
CA ALA A 154 8.87 -7.77 5.77
C ALA A 154 9.03 -6.41 5.11
N ARG A 155 9.81 -5.50 5.71
CA ARG A 155 10.14 -4.19 5.11
C ARG A 155 11.01 -4.35 3.85
N ASP A 156 11.91 -5.32 3.82
CA ASP A 156 12.74 -5.63 2.65
C ASP A 156 11.89 -6.22 1.51
N LEU A 157 10.91 -7.06 1.82
CA LEU A 157 9.92 -7.53 0.85
C LEU A 157 9.11 -6.35 0.29
N LEU A 158 8.62 -5.44 1.14
CA LEU A 158 7.93 -4.22 0.70
C LEU A 158 8.82 -3.31 -0.14
N ALA A 159 10.11 -3.21 0.18
CA ALA A 159 11.08 -2.42 -0.58
C ALA A 159 11.32 -3.03 -1.97
N GLN A 160 11.37 -4.36 -2.08
CA GLN A 160 11.48 -5.08 -3.36
C GLN A 160 10.25 -4.89 -4.25
N VAL A 161 9.06 -4.72 -3.65
CA VAL A 161 7.86 -4.33 -4.40
C VAL A 161 8.00 -2.96 -5.07
N GLY A 162 8.83 -2.07 -4.50
CA GLY A 162 9.16 -0.76 -5.06
C GLY A 162 10.45 -0.71 -5.89
N ALA A 163 11.21 -1.81 -6.00
CA ALA A 163 12.51 -1.85 -6.68
C ALA A 163 12.41 -2.47 -8.08
N PRO A 164 13.05 -1.90 -9.13
CA PRO A 164 13.04 -2.49 -10.46
C PRO A 164 13.95 -3.74 -10.55
N PRO A 165 13.48 -4.89 -11.08
CA PRO A 165 14.32 -6.07 -11.28
C PRO A 165 15.22 -5.97 -12.53
N GLU A 166 16.34 -6.70 -12.53
CA GLU A 166 17.28 -6.85 -13.65
C GLU A 166 16.66 -7.70 -14.79
N ARG A 167 16.97 -7.33 -16.05
CA ARG A 167 16.18 -7.63 -17.27
C ARG A 167 16.51 -8.97 -17.94
N ASP A 168 15.47 -9.55 -18.59
CA ASP A 168 15.61 -10.45 -19.74
C ASP A 168 14.68 -9.97 -20.89
N THR A 169 15.10 -10.10 -22.15
CA THR A 169 14.57 -9.32 -23.29
C THR A 169 13.80 -10.13 -24.34
N SER A 170 12.50 -9.87 -24.53
CA SER A 170 11.75 -10.20 -25.76
C SER A 170 10.55 -9.25 -25.98
N VAL A 171 10.25 -8.86 -27.23
CA VAL A 171 9.50 -7.63 -27.61
C VAL A 171 8.13 -7.90 -28.25
N ALA A 172 7.11 -7.08 -27.95
CA ALA A 172 5.82 -6.99 -28.67
C ALA A 172 5.42 -5.54 -29.05
N ALA A 173 4.35 -5.41 -29.84
CA ALA A 173 4.07 -4.30 -30.77
C ALA A 173 3.58 -2.95 -30.16
N PRO A 174 3.88 -1.79 -30.80
CA PRO A 174 3.81 -0.46 -30.17
C PRO A 174 2.45 0.28 -30.12
N GLY A 175 1.41 -0.11 -30.88
CA GLY A 175 0.16 0.69 -31.00
C GLY A 175 -0.87 0.56 -29.88
N THR A 176 -0.88 -0.55 -29.13
CA THR A 176 -1.79 -0.79 -27.99
C THR A 176 -1.37 -0.05 -26.71
N ARG A 177 -0.08 0.35 -26.65
CA ARG A 177 0.55 0.96 -25.49
C ARG A 177 0.08 2.38 -25.23
N ASP A 178 0.08 3.22 -26.27
CA ASP A 178 -0.21 4.64 -26.15
C ASP A 178 -1.65 4.90 -25.70
N ALA A 179 -2.60 4.07 -26.16
CA ALA A 179 -3.99 4.14 -25.76
C ALA A 179 -4.19 3.73 -24.29
N ALA A 180 -3.54 2.65 -23.85
CA ALA A 180 -3.56 2.20 -22.46
C ALA A 180 -2.94 3.25 -21.51
N GLU A 181 -1.84 3.86 -21.92
CA GLU A 181 -1.19 4.96 -21.17
C GLU A 181 -2.13 6.16 -21.02
N GLN A 182 -2.77 6.58 -22.11
CA GLN A 182 -3.69 7.72 -22.08
C GLN A 182 -4.90 7.45 -21.18
N HIS A 183 -5.47 6.24 -21.22
CA HIS A 183 -6.59 5.87 -20.36
C HIS A 183 -6.21 5.85 -18.88
N LEU A 184 -5.05 5.26 -18.54
CA LEU A 184 -4.54 5.28 -17.16
C LEU A 184 -4.31 6.71 -16.67
N TRP A 185 -3.71 7.55 -17.50
CA TRP A 185 -3.37 8.92 -17.13
C TRP A 185 -4.61 9.80 -16.97
N ARG A 186 -5.65 9.60 -17.78
CA ARG A 186 -6.93 10.31 -17.62
C ARG A 186 -7.60 9.96 -16.30
N TRP A 187 -7.64 8.68 -15.95
CA TRP A 187 -8.15 8.22 -14.65
C TRP A 187 -7.38 8.84 -13.47
N TYR A 188 -6.06 8.85 -13.56
CA TYR A 188 -5.22 9.48 -12.54
C TYR A 188 -5.49 10.98 -12.40
N ILE A 189 -5.57 11.71 -13.51
CA ILE A 189 -5.86 13.15 -13.48
C ILE A 189 -7.22 13.41 -12.82
N GLU A 190 -8.24 12.64 -13.19
CA GLU A 190 -9.59 12.77 -12.65
C GLU A 190 -9.58 12.59 -11.12
N TRP A 191 -9.11 11.45 -10.62
CA TRP A 191 -9.16 11.17 -9.19
C TRP A 191 -8.17 12.00 -8.37
N SER A 192 -6.98 12.30 -8.89
CA SER A 192 -6.05 13.21 -8.19
C SER A 192 -6.55 14.66 -8.15
N SER A 193 -7.41 15.08 -9.09
CA SER A 193 -8.03 16.40 -9.07
C SER A 193 -9.19 16.44 -8.10
N ILE A 194 -10.05 15.42 -8.12
CA ILE A 194 -11.15 15.29 -7.16
C ILE A 194 -10.60 15.18 -5.73
N ALA A 195 -9.56 14.40 -5.49
CA ALA A 195 -8.92 14.30 -4.17
C ALA A 195 -8.39 15.64 -3.66
N ARG A 196 -7.77 16.44 -4.53
CA ARG A 196 -7.32 17.80 -4.19
C ARG A 196 -8.45 18.77 -3.86
N LEU A 197 -9.64 18.57 -4.42
CA LEU A 197 -10.82 19.38 -4.13
C LEU A 197 -11.56 18.92 -2.87
N ALA A 198 -11.65 17.60 -2.66
CA ALA A 198 -12.40 16.98 -1.58
C ALA A 198 -11.63 16.96 -0.25
N ILE A 199 -10.30 16.84 -0.29
CA ILE A 199 -9.47 16.68 0.91
C ILE A 199 -8.79 18.00 1.25
N GLN A 200 -9.29 18.68 2.29
CA GLN A 200 -8.70 19.91 2.80
C GLN A 200 -7.59 19.68 3.85
N ASP A 201 -7.52 18.48 4.42
CA ASP A 201 -6.44 18.11 5.33
C ASP A 201 -5.15 17.87 4.54
N ARG A 202 -4.19 18.80 4.70
CA ARG A 202 -2.92 18.76 3.99
C ARG A 202 -2.09 17.51 4.28
N ARG A 203 -2.18 16.95 5.49
CA ARG A 203 -1.45 15.71 5.85
C ARG A 203 -2.06 14.51 5.15
N LEU A 204 -3.39 14.45 5.08
CA LEU A 204 -4.11 13.42 4.37
C LEU A 204 -3.86 13.51 2.86
N LEU A 205 -3.84 14.72 2.31
CA LEU A 205 -3.53 14.95 0.89
C LEU A 205 -2.08 14.56 0.55
N SER A 206 -1.11 14.84 1.42
CA SER A 206 0.29 14.43 1.24
C SER A 206 0.48 12.91 1.27
N SER A 207 -0.46 12.14 1.80
CA SER A 207 -0.40 10.66 1.78
C SER A 207 -0.77 10.03 0.43
N LEU A 208 -1.21 10.84 -0.55
CA LEU A 208 -1.63 10.39 -1.88
C LEU A 208 -0.52 10.48 -2.95
N GLY A 209 0.67 11.00 -2.59
CA GLY A 209 1.78 11.26 -3.52
C GLY A 209 1.77 12.67 -4.12
#